data_AF-A0A180FX33-F1
#
_entry.id   AF-A0A180FX33-F1
#
_cell.length_a   1.000
_cell.length_b   1.000
_cell.length_c   1.000
_cell.angle_alpha   90.00
_cell.angle_beta   90.00
_cell.angle_gamma   90.00
#
_symmetry.space_group_name_H-M   'P 1'
#
loop_
_entity.id
_entity.type
_entity.pdbx_description
1 polymer ?
#
loop_
_entity_poly.entity_id
_entity_poly.type
_entity_poly.pdbx_seq_one_letter_code
_entity_poly.pdbx_strand_id
1 'polypeptide(L)'
;KAQRIRASELELEDPRLPELQAEEHAEHARMAISNRRKQMARKALAKSNLVTSKDRAELIDLNAVQLAKKVRAIQAFNARKRKARVAEPAGRKRRRITLGKYQLRKVQRTEKASFLWCFDRRGGTRGLVHTHVWRALV
;
A
#
# COMPACT_ATOMS: atom_id res chain seq x y z
N LYS A 1 -19.42 -5.68 56.07
CA LYS A 1 -18.02 -5.21 56.05
C LYS A 1 -18.04 -3.75 56.49
N ALA A 2 -17.43 -3.42 57.63
CA ALA A 2 -17.37 -2.03 58.11
C ALA A 2 -16.60 -1.17 57.08
N GLN A 3 -17.09 0.02 56.77
CA GLN A 3 -16.33 1.00 55.98
C GLN A 3 -15.09 1.41 56.77
N ARG A 4 -13.93 1.39 56.12
CA ARG A 4 -12.66 1.85 56.71
C ARG A 4 -12.73 3.37 56.76
N ILE A 5 -12.96 3.93 57.94
CA ILE A 5 -13.01 5.38 58.19
C ILE A 5 -11.61 5.94 57.96
N ARG A 6 -11.49 7.01 57.16
CA ARG A 6 -10.19 7.66 56.92
C ARG A 6 -9.83 8.58 58.07
N ALA A 7 -8.55 8.80 58.31
CA ALA A 7 -8.12 9.78 59.31
C ALA A 7 -8.65 11.20 59.01
N SER A 8 -8.84 11.53 57.73
CA SER A 8 -9.44 12.81 57.28
C SER A 8 -10.95 12.96 57.57
N GLU A 9 -11.62 11.88 57.97
CA GLU A 9 -13.05 11.83 58.26
C GLU A 9 -13.34 11.90 59.78
N LEU A 10 -12.30 11.94 60.62
CA LEU A 10 -12.41 12.01 62.07
C LEU A 10 -12.22 13.43 62.60
N GLU A 11 -12.89 13.74 63.70
CA GLU A 11 -12.68 14.99 64.44
C GLU A 11 -11.30 15.01 65.11
N LEU A 12 -10.76 16.22 65.32
CA LEU A 12 -9.42 16.41 65.87
C LEU A 12 -9.26 15.85 67.30
N GLU A 13 -10.36 15.74 68.04
CA GLU A 13 -10.39 15.19 69.39
C GLU A 13 -10.65 13.67 69.43
N ASP A 14 -10.87 13.00 68.28
CA ASP A 14 -11.08 11.55 68.28
C ASP A 14 -9.80 10.82 68.74
N PRO A 15 -9.86 10.05 69.82
CA PRO A 15 -8.67 9.38 70.38
C PRO A 15 -8.04 8.35 69.42
N ARG A 16 -8.75 7.92 68.37
CA ARG A 16 -8.26 6.97 67.35
C ARG A 16 -7.51 7.66 66.21
N LEU A 17 -7.57 8.99 66.12
CA LEU A 17 -6.97 9.76 65.04
C LEU A 17 -5.45 9.54 64.89
N PRO A 18 -4.63 9.54 65.96
CA PRO A 18 -3.18 9.36 65.83
C PRO A 18 -2.78 8.00 65.26
N GLU A 19 -3.47 6.93 65.67
CA GLU A 19 -3.21 5.56 65.19
C GLU A 19 -3.59 5.41 63.72
N LEU A 20 -4.76 5.91 63.32
CA LEU A 20 -5.22 5.85 61.94
C LEU A 20 -4.34 6.69 61.00
N GLN A 21 -3.88 7.86 61.44
CA GLN A 21 -2.90 8.65 60.69
C GLN A 21 -1.59 7.89 60.50
N ALA A 22 -1.06 7.25 61.56
CA ALA A 22 0.18 6.48 61.47
C ALA A 22 0.05 5.29 60.51
N GLU A 23 -1.07 4.57 60.54
CA GLU A 23 -1.36 3.46 59.62
C GLU A 23 -1.46 3.94 58.16
N GLU A 24 -2.23 5.00 57.90
CA GLU A 24 -2.35 5.58 56.56
C GLU A 24 -0.99 6.07 56.05
N HIS A 25 -0.24 6.82 56.85
CA HIS A 25 1.11 7.27 56.47
C HIS A 25 2.05 6.09 56.14
N ALA A 26 1.99 5.01 56.91
CA ALA A 26 2.78 3.81 56.65
C ALA A 26 2.34 3.10 55.35
N GLU A 27 1.04 3.00 55.08
CA GLU A 27 0.51 2.44 53.82
C GLU A 27 0.92 3.28 52.61
N HIS A 28 0.79 4.60 52.72
CA HIS A 28 1.20 5.54 51.68
C HIS A 28 2.70 5.46 51.39
N ALA A 29 3.54 5.37 52.43
CA ALA A 29 4.98 5.17 52.28
C ALA A 29 5.31 3.84 51.58
N ARG A 30 4.65 2.74 51.97
CA ARG A 30 4.80 1.42 51.33
C ARG A 30 4.41 1.47 49.85
N MET A 31 3.28 2.09 49.52
CA MET A 31 2.82 2.26 48.15
C MET A 31 3.79 3.10 47.31
N ALA A 32 4.30 4.20 47.85
CA ALA A 32 5.26 5.06 47.17
C ALA A 32 6.56 4.30 46.84
N ILE A 33 7.09 3.54 47.80
CA ILE A 33 8.30 2.71 47.60
C ILE A 33 8.04 1.62 46.55
N SER A 34 6.89 0.94 46.62
CA SER A 34 6.50 -0.09 45.65
C SER A 34 6.39 0.48 44.23
N ASN A 35 5.73 1.62 44.08
CA ASN A 35 5.58 2.29 42.80
C ASN A 35 6.93 2.74 42.23
N ARG A 36 7.82 3.27 43.07
CA ARG A 36 9.19 3.63 42.67
C ARG A 36 9.97 2.41 42.17
N ARG A 37 9.89 1.27 42.87
CA ARG A 37 10.54 0.02 42.44
C ARG A 37 10.00 -0.46 41.09
N LYS A 38 8.68 -0.47 40.90
CA LYS A 38 8.03 -0.81 39.63
C LYS A 38 8.48 0.11 38.49
N GLN A 39 8.57 1.42 38.75
CA GLN A 39 9.01 2.39 37.76
C GLN A 39 10.47 2.14 37.34
N MET A 40 11.37 1.88 38.30
CA MET A 40 12.77 1.58 38.00
C MET A 40 12.92 0.28 37.21
N ALA A 41 12.18 -0.77 37.55
CA ALA A 41 12.18 -2.02 36.80
C ALA A 41 11.72 -1.83 35.35
N ARG A 42 10.66 -1.04 35.12
CA ARG A 42 10.19 -0.69 33.77
C ARG A 42 11.25 0.09 32.98
N LYS A 43 11.95 1.04 33.61
CA LYS A 43 13.05 1.79 32.97
C LYS A 43 14.22 0.87 32.61
N ALA A 44 14.57 -0.09 33.47
CA ALA A 44 15.63 -1.05 33.20
C ALA A 44 15.29 -1.97 32.00
N LEU A 45 14.05 -2.47 31.94
CA LEU A 45 13.56 -3.29 30.81
C LEU A 45 13.50 -2.48 29.50
N ALA A 46 13.07 -1.22 29.56
CA ALA A 46 13.08 -0.35 28.39
C ALA A 46 14.53 -0.11 27.90
N LYS A 47 15.49 -0.02 28.82
CA LYS A 47 16.92 0.13 28.51
C LYS A 47 17.52 -1.14 27.89
N SER A 48 17.10 -2.33 28.31
CA SER A 48 17.57 -3.59 27.70
C SER A 48 16.99 -3.82 26.30
N ASN A 49 15.78 -3.32 26.04
CA ASN A 49 15.09 -3.45 24.74
C ASN A 49 15.46 -2.34 23.75
N LEU A 50 16.38 -1.44 24.09
CA LEU A 50 16.91 -0.45 23.18
C LEU A 50 17.82 -1.14 22.16
N VAL A 51 17.23 -1.45 20.99
CA VAL A 51 17.98 -1.77 19.77
C VAL A 51 19.07 -0.71 19.62
N THR A 52 20.33 -1.16 19.60
CA THR A 52 21.46 -0.23 19.64
C THR A 52 21.46 0.64 18.38
N SER A 53 22.08 1.81 18.45
CA SER A 53 22.26 2.66 17.26
C SER A 53 22.95 1.90 16.12
N LYS A 54 23.85 0.99 16.46
CA LYS A 54 24.53 0.09 15.53
C LYS A 54 23.56 -0.85 14.83
N ASP A 55 22.71 -1.56 15.58
CA ASP A 55 21.71 -2.46 15.01
C ASP A 55 20.74 -1.70 14.08
N ARG A 56 20.38 -0.47 14.44
CA ARG A 56 19.55 0.39 13.56
C ARG A 56 20.28 0.75 12.27
N ALA A 57 21.56 1.09 12.33
CA ALA A 57 22.36 1.37 11.15
C ALA A 57 22.46 0.15 10.23
N GLU A 58 22.72 -1.03 10.80
CA GLU A 58 22.76 -2.29 10.04
C GLU A 58 21.44 -2.59 9.34
N LEU A 59 20.30 -2.36 10.01
CA LEU A 59 18.97 -2.51 9.40
C LEU A 59 18.73 -1.51 8.24
N ILE A 60 19.21 -0.27 8.38
CA ILE A 60 19.12 0.74 7.32
C ILE A 60 19.95 0.31 6.11
N ASP A 61 21.18 -0.14 6.34
CA ASP A 61 22.09 -0.58 5.28
C ASP A 61 21.51 -1.80 4.53
N LEU A 62 20.99 -2.79 5.25
CA LEU A 62 20.32 -3.95 4.66
C LEU A 62 19.12 -3.53 3.80
N ASN A 63 18.32 -2.57 4.27
CA ASN A 63 17.18 -2.05 3.51
C ASN A 63 17.63 -1.33 2.24
N ALA A 64 18.69 -0.51 2.32
CA ALA A 64 19.27 0.17 1.17
C ALA A 64 19.71 -0.82 0.07
N VAL A 65 20.36 -1.93 0.46
CA VAL A 65 20.75 -3.01 -0.46
C VAL A 65 19.53 -3.65 -1.13
N GLN A 66 18.48 -3.95 -0.36
CA GLN A 66 17.24 -4.52 -0.90
C GLN A 66 16.53 -3.57 -1.87
N LEU A 67 16.46 -2.28 -1.54
CA LEU A 67 15.89 -1.25 -2.43
C LEU A 67 16.70 -1.14 -3.73
N ALA A 68 18.02 -1.10 -3.65
CA ALA A 68 18.88 -1.07 -4.82
C ALA A 68 18.65 -2.27 -5.76
N LYS A 69 18.49 -3.48 -5.20
CA LYS A 69 18.15 -4.69 -5.97
C LYS A 69 16.81 -4.55 -6.69
N LYS A 70 15.78 -4.05 -6.01
CA LYS A 70 14.44 -3.81 -6.59
C LYS A 70 14.49 -2.78 -7.72
N VAL A 71 15.19 -1.66 -7.51
CA VAL A 71 15.36 -0.61 -8.52
C VAL A 71 16.06 -1.14 -9.77
N ARG A 72 17.14 -1.92 -9.61
CA ARG A 72 17.83 -2.56 -10.76
C ARG A 72 16.90 -3.49 -11.54
N ALA A 73 16.07 -4.28 -10.86
CA ALA A 73 15.11 -5.16 -11.52
C ALA A 73 14.08 -4.37 -12.34
N ILE A 74 13.55 -3.27 -11.79
CA ILE A 74 12.62 -2.37 -12.49
C ILE A 74 13.30 -1.72 -13.71
N GLN A 75 14.54 -1.26 -13.57
CA GLN A 75 15.31 -0.67 -14.67
C GLN A 75 15.51 -1.67 -15.82
N ALA A 76 15.88 -2.92 -15.50
CA ALA A 76 16.05 -3.97 -16.50
C ALA A 76 14.73 -4.30 -17.21
N PHE A 77 13.64 -4.41 -16.47
CA PHE A 77 12.30 -4.64 -17.02
C PHE A 77 11.87 -3.49 -17.95
N ASN A 78 12.08 -2.24 -17.54
CA ASN A 78 11.78 -1.06 -18.35
C ASN A 78 12.66 -0.98 -19.61
N ALA A 79 13.92 -1.39 -19.54
CA ALA A 79 14.78 -1.51 -20.71
C ALA A 79 14.23 -2.55 -21.71
N ARG A 80 13.78 -3.71 -21.23
CA ARG A 80 13.13 -4.73 -22.08
C ARG A 80 11.83 -4.20 -22.71
N LYS A 81 10.96 -3.56 -21.93
CA LYS A 81 9.74 -2.91 -22.46
C LYS A 81 10.04 -1.88 -23.55
N ARG A 82 11.06 -1.04 -23.35
CA ARG A 82 11.50 -0.07 -24.36
C ARG A 82 11.96 -0.77 -25.64
N LYS A 83 12.79 -1.81 -25.54
CA LYS A 83 13.21 -2.62 -26.70
C LYS A 83 12.03 -3.25 -27.43
N ALA A 84 11.09 -3.84 -26.69
CA ALA A 84 9.88 -4.44 -27.27
C ALA A 84 9.02 -3.40 -28.02
N ARG A 85 8.81 -2.22 -27.43
CA ARG A 85 8.07 -1.12 -28.05
C ARG A 85 8.74 -0.60 -29.33
N VAL A 86 10.07 -0.60 -29.39
CA VAL A 86 10.81 -0.23 -30.61
C VAL A 86 10.73 -1.33 -31.69
N ALA A 87 10.59 -2.60 -31.30
CA ALA A 87 10.42 -3.72 -32.22
C ALA A 87 8.99 -3.86 -32.80
N GLU A 88 7.96 -3.40 -32.07
CA GLU A 88 6.55 -3.45 -32.52
C GLU A 88 6.29 -2.80 -33.90
N PRO A 89 6.80 -1.59 -34.21
CA PRO A 89 6.63 -0.98 -35.53
C PRO A 89 7.21 -1.79 -36.69
N ALA A 90 8.30 -2.54 -36.46
CA ALA A 90 8.96 -3.34 -37.49
C ALA A 90 8.13 -4.59 -37.85
N GLY A 91 7.47 -5.22 -36.86
CA GLY A 91 6.51 -6.30 -37.10
C GLY A 91 5.16 -5.82 -37.65
N ARG A 92 4.78 -4.57 -37.36
CA ARG A 92 3.67 -3.84 -37.99
C ARG A 92 4.07 -3.18 -39.31
N LYS A 93 4.97 -3.78 -40.10
CA LYS A 93 4.82 -3.73 -41.56
C LYS A 93 3.49 -4.38 -41.88
N ARG A 94 2.43 -3.58 -41.74
CA ARG A 94 1.16 -3.70 -42.42
C ARG A 94 1.54 -4.19 -43.81
N ARG A 95 1.25 -5.46 -44.12
CA ARG A 95 0.93 -5.81 -45.50
C ARG A 95 -0.19 -4.84 -45.84
N ARG A 96 0.19 -3.70 -46.40
CA ARG A 96 -0.75 -2.78 -47.03
C ARG A 96 -1.20 -3.63 -48.21
N ILE A 97 -2.25 -4.41 -48.01
CA ILE A 97 -2.95 -5.05 -49.10
C ILE A 97 -3.48 -3.85 -49.87
N THR A 98 -2.69 -3.38 -50.85
CA THR A 98 -3.11 -2.39 -51.80
C THR A 98 -4.18 -3.08 -52.61
N LEU A 99 -5.43 -2.85 -52.21
CA LEU A 99 -6.63 -3.30 -52.92
C LEU A 99 -6.67 -2.78 -54.37
N GLY A 100 -5.71 -1.94 -54.80
CA GLY A 100 -5.59 -1.48 -56.19
C GLY A 100 -5.46 -2.61 -57.22
N LYS A 101 -4.97 -3.81 -56.86
CA LYS A 101 -4.94 -4.96 -57.78
C LYS A 101 -6.27 -5.72 -57.83
N TYR A 102 -7.10 -5.59 -56.81
CA TYR A 102 -8.31 -6.40 -56.64
C TYR A 102 -9.55 -5.51 -56.66
N GLN A 103 -10.36 -5.64 -57.71
CA GLN A 103 -11.63 -4.92 -57.75
C GLN A 103 -12.56 -5.49 -56.68
N LEU A 104 -13.05 -4.63 -55.78
CA LEU A 104 -13.95 -5.02 -54.69
C LEU A 104 -15.34 -4.45 -54.90
N ARG A 105 -16.34 -5.32 -54.99
CA ARG A 105 -17.75 -4.94 -55.04
C ARG A 105 -18.39 -5.08 -53.65
N LYS A 106 -19.34 -4.20 -53.32
CA LYS A 106 -20.19 -4.33 -52.13
C LYS A 106 -21.27 -5.40 -52.39
N VAL A 107 -21.42 -6.33 -51.46
CA VAL A 107 -22.29 -7.51 -51.58
C VAL A 107 -23.13 -7.70 -50.33
N GLN A 108 -24.09 -8.63 -50.37
CA GLN A 108 -24.75 -9.11 -49.15
C GLN A 108 -23.97 -10.25 -48.50
N ARG A 109 -24.21 -10.51 -47.21
CA ARG A 109 -23.55 -11.58 -46.43
C ARG A 109 -23.70 -12.98 -47.05
N THR A 110 -24.73 -13.19 -47.86
CA THR A 110 -25.10 -14.48 -48.45
C THR A 110 -24.24 -14.88 -49.64
N GLU A 111 -23.43 -13.98 -50.21
CA GLU A 111 -22.59 -14.28 -51.37
C GLU A 111 -21.30 -15.04 -51.00
N LYS A 112 -20.93 -16.03 -51.82
CA LYS A 112 -19.76 -16.90 -51.63
C LYS A 112 -18.47 -16.09 -51.78
N ALA A 113 -17.49 -16.34 -50.91
CA ALA A 113 -16.21 -15.61 -50.85
C ALA A 113 -16.32 -14.11 -50.51
N SER A 114 -17.39 -13.70 -49.83
CA SER A 114 -17.50 -12.39 -49.23
C SER A 114 -16.73 -12.30 -47.89
N PHE A 115 -16.18 -11.13 -47.58
CA PHE A 115 -15.51 -10.83 -46.32
C PHE A 115 -16.03 -9.52 -45.73
N LEU A 116 -16.02 -9.43 -44.40
CA LEU A 116 -16.45 -8.23 -43.69
C LEU A 116 -15.30 -7.22 -43.66
N TRP A 117 -15.50 -6.07 -44.29
CA TRP A 117 -14.56 -4.97 -44.24
C TRP A 117 -15.04 -3.93 -43.23
N CYS A 118 -14.31 -3.81 -42.13
CA CYS A 118 -14.50 -2.79 -41.12
C CYS A 118 -13.60 -1.58 -41.39
N PHE A 119 -14.16 -0.38 -41.34
CA PHE A 119 -13.41 0.88 -41.49
C PHE A 119 -14.13 2.03 -40.79
N ASP A 120 -13.34 3.04 -40.41
CA ASP A 120 -13.85 4.27 -39.81
C ASP A 120 -14.13 5.28 -40.91
N ARG A 121 -15.33 5.87 -40.90
CA ARG A 121 -15.69 7.00 -41.77
C ARG A 121 -15.98 8.22 -40.91
N ARG A 122 -15.79 9.43 -41.47
CA ARG A 122 -16.28 10.65 -40.82
C ARG A 122 -17.81 10.58 -40.73
N GLY A 123 -18.34 10.56 -39.52
CA GLY A 123 -19.77 10.55 -39.23
C GLY A 123 -20.20 11.90 -38.68
N GLY A 124 -20.44 12.85 -39.58
CA GLY A 124 -20.98 14.17 -39.24
C GLY A 124 -20.11 14.98 -38.26
N THR A 125 -20.74 15.90 -37.54
CA THR A 125 -20.09 16.89 -36.66
C THR A 125 -19.50 16.29 -35.37
N ARG A 126 -19.82 15.03 -35.02
CA ARG A 126 -19.50 14.46 -33.69
C ARG A 126 -18.53 13.27 -33.68
N GLY A 127 -17.92 12.88 -34.80
CA GLY A 127 -16.74 12.02 -34.76
C GLY A 127 -16.62 10.95 -35.84
N LEU A 128 -15.61 10.09 -35.69
CA LEU A 128 -15.41 8.90 -36.51
C LEU A 128 -16.47 7.85 -36.14
N VAL A 129 -17.20 7.35 -37.13
CA VAL A 129 -18.15 6.25 -36.96
C VAL A 129 -17.50 5.00 -37.54
N HIS A 130 -17.39 3.98 -36.67
CA HIS A 130 -16.94 2.67 -37.07
C HIS A 130 -18.06 1.99 -37.88
N THR A 131 -17.74 1.55 -39.10
CA THR A 131 -18.71 0.95 -40.01
C THR A 131 -18.20 -0.37 -40.58
N HIS A 132 -19.15 -1.22 -40.98
CA HIS A 132 -18.86 -2.54 -41.55
C HIS A 132 -19.62 -2.71 -42.85
N VAL A 133 -18.95 -3.24 -43.87
CA VAL A 133 -19.54 -3.53 -45.17
C VAL A 133 -19.03 -4.89 -45.67
N TRP A 134 -19.94 -5.73 -46.17
CA TRP A 134 -19.57 -6.95 -46.86
C TRP A 134 -19.05 -6.65 -48.27
N ARG A 135 -17.89 -7.21 -48.60
CA ARG A 135 -17.29 -7.09 -49.94
C ARG A 135 -16.85 -8.44 -50.49
N ALA A 136 -16.87 -8.58 -51.80
CA ALA A 136 -16.30 -9.72 -52.50
C ALA A 136 -15.27 -9.22 -53.54
N LEU A 137 -14.33 -10.11 -53.88
CA LEU A 137 -13.42 -9.92 -55.00
C LEU A 137 -14.19 -10.12 -56.31
N VAL A 138 -13.94 -9.22 -57.28
CA VAL A 138 -14.39 -9.34 -58.66
C VAL A 138 -13.25 -9.86 -59.52
#